data_AF-A0A0F9JM23-F1
#
_entry.id   AF-A0A0F9JM23-F1
#
_cell.length_a   1.000
_cell.length_b   1.000
_cell.length_c   1.000
_cell.angle_alpha   90.00
_cell.angle_beta   90.00
_cell.angle_gamma   90.00
#
_symmetry.space_group_name_H-M   'P 1'
#
loop_
_entity.id
_entity.type
_entity.pdbx_description
1 polymer ?
#
loop_
_entity_poly.entity_id
_entity_poly.type
_entity_poly.pdbx_seq_one_letter_code
_entity_poly.pdbx_strand_id
1 'polypeptide(L)'
;MELTKKKAIELTLKMWRDLAETGETKEEWFERHPEYEEIYADCFLCEYSTELEENCELCPYDKKFGSCFDSSSPFKKWGRAATP
;
A
#
# COMPACT_ATOMS: atom_id res chain seq x y z
N MET A 1 -4.76 -11.78 5.70
CA MET A 1 -4.46 -12.61 4.50
C MET A 1 -2.96 -12.84 4.42
N GLU A 2 -2.46 -14.07 4.29
CA GLU A 2 -1.00 -14.29 4.11
C GLU A 2 -0.60 -14.01 2.64
N LEU A 3 -0.04 -12.83 2.37
CA LEU A 3 0.45 -12.47 1.04
C LEU A 3 1.91 -12.89 0.87
N THR A 4 2.24 -13.47 -0.29
CA THR A 4 3.66 -13.58 -0.68
C THR A 4 4.20 -12.22 -1.11
N LYS A 5 5.53 -12.01 -1.00
CA LYS A 5 6.21 -10.80 -1.48
C LYS A 5 5.80 -10.38 -2.88
N LYS A 6 5.76 -11.35 -3.81
CA LYS A 6 5.43 -11.09 -5.22
C LYS A 6 3.97 -10.63 -5.34
N LYS A 7 3.05 -11.32 -4.66
CA LYS A 7 1.63 -10.98 -4.70
C LYS A 7 1.33 -9.62 -4.06
N ALA A 8 1.99 -9.30 -2.94
CA ALA A 8 1.89 -8.00 -2.29
C ALA A 8 2.36 -6.85 -3.20
N ILE A 9 3.48 -7.03 -3.91
CA ILE A 9 3.96 -6.06 -4.90
C ILE A 9 2.96 -5.90 -6.05
N GLU A 10 2.45 -7.00 -6.60
CA GLU A 10 1.48 -6.98 -7.70
C GLU A 10 0.19 -6.25 -7.31
N LEU A 11 -0.37 -6.56 -6.14
CA LEU A 11 -1.59 -5.92 -5.64
C LEU A 11 -1.37 -4.43 -5.32
N THR A 12 -0.23 -4.09 -4.72
CA THR A 12 0.16 -2.69 -4.49
C THR A 12 0.23 -1.91 -5.80
N LEU A 13 0.89 -2.47 -6.83
CA LEU A 13 0.99 -1.83 -8.14
C LEU A 13 -0.36 -1.74 -8.85
N LYS A 14 -1.22 -2.74 -8.71
CA LYS A 14 -2.58 -2.71 -9.26
C LYS A 14 -3.37 -1.57 -8.63
N MET A 15 -3.49 -1.55 -7.30
CA MET A 15 -4.19 -0.49 -6.59
C MET A 15 -3.65 0.89 -6.96
N TRP A 16 -2.33 1.06 -7.03
CA TRP A 16 -1.75 2.37 -7.37
C TRP A 16 -2.02 2.81 -8.80
N ARG A 17 -2.10 1.88 -9.76
CA ARG A 17 -2.48 2.22 -11.13
C ARG A 17 -3.95 2.60 -11.21
N ASP A 18 -4.82 1.82 -10.57
CA ASP A 18 -6.25 2.09 -10.56
C ASP A 18 -6.53 3.47 -9.96
N LEU A 19 -5.97 3.79 -8.79
CA LEU A 19 -6.10 5.11 -8.14
C LEU A 19 -5.55 6.25 -9.01
N ALA A 20 -4.45 6.01 -9.75
CA ALA A 20 -3.89 7.01 -10.66
C ALA A 20 -4.79 7.28 -11.88
N GLU A 21 -5.53 6.27 -12.34
CA GLU A 21 -6.42 6.35 -13.49
C GLU A 21 -7.78 6.94 -13.12
N THR A 22 -8.33 6.59 -11.95
CA THR A 22 -9.67 7.02 -11.52
C THR A 22 -9.65 8.31 -10.72
N GLY A 23 -8.53 8.62 -10.05
CA GLY A 23 -8.44 9.70 -9.08
C GLY A 23 -9.15 9.40 -7.76
N GLU A 24 -9.71 8.19 -7.59
CA GLU A 24 -10.38 7.75 -6.38
C GLU A 24 -9.43 7.75 -5.18
N THR A 25 -10.02 7.83 -3.99
CA THR A 25 -9.33 7.60 -2.72
C THR A 25 -9.11 6.11 -2.47
N LYS A 26 -8.20 5.78 -1.56
CA LYS A 26 -8.00 4.39 -1.13
C LYS A 26 -9.25 3.78 -0.51
N GLU A 27 -10.02 4.57 0.24
CA GLU A 27 -11.27 4.13 0.87
C GLU A 27 -12.29 3.70 -0.19
N GLU A 28 -12.54 4.54 -1.20
CA GLU A 28 -13.42 4.21 -2.33
C GLU A 28 -12.94 2.97 -3.12
N TRP A 29 -11.62 2.80 -3.26
CA TRP A 29 -11.06 1.60 -3.89
C TRP A 29 -11.34 0.33 -3.05
N PHE A 30 -11.20 0.39 -1.73
CA PHE A 30 -11.51 -0.74 -0.85
C PHE A 30 -13.01 -1.05 -0.80
N GLU A 31 -13.89 -0.05 -0.86
CA GLU A 31 -15.34 -0.27 -0.98
C GLU A 31 -15.71 -1.06 -2.25
N ARG A 32 -14.99 -0.81 -3.37
CA ARG A 32 -15.16 -1.54 -4.63
C ARG A 32 -14.48 -2.92 -4.64
N HIS A 33 -13.53 -3.13 -3.73
CA HIS A 33 -12.76 -4.37 -3.61
C HIS A 33 -12.83 -4.91 -2.18
N PRO A 34 -14.03 -5.29 -1.70
CA PRO A 34 -14.25 -5.72 -0.33
C PRO A 34 -13.47 -6.98 0.02
N GLU A 35 -13.01 -7.76 -0.98
CA GLU A 35 -12.10 -8.89 -0.75
C GLU A 35 -10.73 -8.49 -0.15
N TYR A 36 -10.41 -7.19 -0.14
CA TYR A 36 -9.19 -6.62 0.45
C TYR A 36 -9.46 -5.67 1.62
N GLU A 37 -10.69 -5.61 2.14
CA GLU A 37 -11.09 -4.68 3.23
C GLU A 37 -10.30 -4.90 4.53
N GLU A 38 -9.88 -6.14 4.82
CA GLU A 38 -9.12 -6.49 6.04
C GLU A 38 -7.66 -6.01 6.04
N ILE A 39 -7.22 -5.31 4.99
CA ILE A 39 -5.85 -4.79 4.91
C ILE A 39 -5.72 -3.59 5.85
N TYR A 40 -5.25 -3.87 7.06
CA TYR A 40 -5.28 -2.97 8.20
C TYR A 40 -4.36 -1.74 8.04
N ALA A 41 -3.37 -1.84 7.15
CA ALA A 41 -2.43 -0.78 6.82
C ALA A 41 -2.58 -0.41 5.35
N ASP A 42 -2.51 0.88 5.00
CA ASP A 42 -2.80 1.47 3.68
C ASP A 42 -2.03 0.92 2.43
N CYS A 43 -1.42 -0.28 2.50
CA CYS A 43 -0.70 -0.97 1.45
C CYS A 43 -0.60 -2.48 1.69
N PHE A 44 -0.78 -3.27 0.62
CA PHE A 44 -0.55 -4.73 0.61
C PHE A 44 0.88 -5.15 1.01
N LEU A 45 1.87 -4.23 0.95
CA LEU A 45 3.24 -4.54 1.39
C LEU A 45 3.35 -4.73 2.91
N CYS A 46 2.48 -4.07 3.68
CA CYS A 46 2.43 -4.23 5.13
C CYS A 46 1.85 -5.60 5.52
N GLU A 47 0.87 -6.10 4.78
CA GLU A 47 0.32 -7.46 4.92
C GLU A 47 1.30 -8.58 4.51
N TYR A 48 2.34 -8.25 3.74
CA TYR A 48 3.48 -9.14 3.57
C TYR A 48 4.47 -9.02 4.73
N SER A 49 4.60 -7.83 5.32
CA SER A 49 5.47 -7.61 6.47
C SER A 49 4.85 -7.96 7.80
N THR A 50 3.60 -8.41 7.88
CA THR A 50 2.95 -8.85 9.13
C THR A 50 3.57 -10.12 9.72
N GLU A 51 4.38 -10.88 8.97
CA GLU A 51 5.31 -11.87 9.58
C GLU A 51 6.43 -11.23 10.41
N LEU A 52 6.49 -9.90 10.46
CA LEU A 52 7.52 -9.10 11.08
C LEU A 52 6.85 -7.84 11.67
N GLU A 53 6.11 -7.98 12.76
CA GLU A 53 5.24 -6.95 13.37
C GLU A 53 5.85 -5.55 13.52
N GLU A 54 7.18 -5.38 13.38
CA GLU A 54 7.83 -4.07 13.48
C GLU A 54 8.95 -3.85 12.44
N ASN A 55 9.21 -4.79 11.52
CA ASN A 55 10.42 -4.76 10.71
C ASN A 55 10.19 -4.13 9.33
N CYS A 56 9.94 -2.82 9.32
CA CYS A 56 9.86 -2.01 8.11
C CYS A 56 11.10 -2.18 7.20
N GLU A 57 12.26 -2.57 7.75
CA GLU A 57 13.48 -2.84 6.98
C GLU A 57 13.31 -3.97 5.96
N LEU A 58 12.31 -4.84 6.12
CA LEU A 58 12.01 -5.94 5.20
C LEU A 58 10.94 -5.57 4.17
N CYS A 59 10.30 -4.41 4.31
CA CYS A 59 9.37 -3.88 3.33
C CYS A 59 10.10 -3.59 2.00
N PRO A 60 9.62 -4.13 0.86
CA PRO A 60 10.23 -3.88 -0.45
C PRO A 60 10.24 -2.39 -0.84
N TYR A 61 9.26 -1.61 -0.36
CA TYR A 61 9.22 -0.18 -0.59
C TYR A 61 10.31 0.54 0.19
N ASP A 62 10.44 0.24 1.49
CA ASP A 62 11.44 0.85 2.37
C ASP A 62 12.87 0.64 1.86
N LYS A 63 13.20 -0.60 1.46
CA LYS A 63 14.51 -0.93 0.88
C LYS A 63 14.88 -0.11 -0.37
N LYS A 64 13.88 0.37 -1.11
CA LYS A 64 14.09 1.04 -2.40
C LYS A 64 13.94 2.55 -2.32
N PHE A 65 13.00 3.03 -1.50
CA PHE A 65 12.58 4.43 -1.46
C PHE A 65 12.71 5.06 -0.06
N GLY A 66 13.10 4.27 0.95
CA GLY A 66 13.12 4.67 2.35
C GLY A 66 11.74 4.66 3.01
N SER A 67 11.68 5.18 4.23
CA SER A 67 10.50 5.10 5.09
C SER A 67 9.24 5.66 4.44
N CYS A 68 8.17 4.85 4.43
CA CYS A 68 6.85 5.27 3.97
C CYS A 68 6.18 6.29 4.92
N PHE A 69 6.64 6.39 6.17
CA PHE A 69 6.12 7.35 7.15
C PHE A 69 6.69 8.76 6.99
N ASP A 70 7.79 8.92 6.25
CA ASP A 70 8.32 10.24 5.96
C ASP A 70 7.30 11.05 5.15
N SER A 71 7.01 12.27 5.63
CA SER A 71 6.17 13.27 4.96
C SER A 71 6.59 13.57 3.53
N SER A 72 7.87 13.40 3.21
CA SER A 72 8.43 13.61 1.88
C SER A 72 8.29 12.38 0.98
N SER A 73 7.98 11.21 1.55
CA SER A 73 7.97 9.94 0.83
C SER A 73 6.87 9.93 -0.24
N PRO A 74 7.13 9.30 -1.40
CA PRO A 74 6.11 9.07 -2.42
C PRO A 74 4.85 8.44 -1.83
N PHE A 75 5.00 7.48 -0.92
CA PHE A 75 3.88 6.81 -0.25
C PHE A 75 2.98 7.78 0.51
N LYS A 76 3.54 8.66 1.34
CA LYS A 76 2.77 9.61 2.15
C LYS A 76 2.19 10.73 1.31
N LYS A 77 2.90 11.18 0.27
CA LYS A 77 2.35 12.09 -0.75
C LYS A 77 1.16 11.47 -1.47
N TRP A 78 1.19 10.17 -1.73
CA TRP A 78 0.09 9.42 -2.34
C TRP A 78 -1.07 9.16 -1.38
N GLY A 79 -0.82 8.75 -0.14
CA GLY A 79 -1.88 8.61 0.87
C GLY A 79 -2.56 9.94 1.21
N ARG A 80 -1.84 11.06 1.06
CA ARG A 80 -2.38 12.43 1.20
C ARG A 80 -2.91 13.02 -0.09
N ALA A 81 -2.54 12.47 -1.23
CA ALA A 81 -3.25 12.71 -2.46
C ALA A 81 -4.60 11.98 -2.32
N ALA A 82 -5.52 12.60 -1.57
CA ALA A 82 -6.81 12.84 -2.17
C ALA A 82 -6.47 13.54 -3.48
N THR A 83 -6.37 12.77 -4.57
CA THR A 83 -6.35 13.34 -5.90
C THR A 83 -7.55 14.30 -5.93
N PRO A 84 -7.33 15.61 -6.09
CA PRO A 84 -8.44 16.54 -6.22
C PRO A 84 -9.36 16.14 -7.37
#